data_AF-A0A0J1IQ63-F1
#
_entry.id   AF-A0A0J1IQ63-F1
#
_cell.length_a   1.000
_cell.length_b   1.000
_cell.length_c   1.000
_cell.angle_alpha   90.00
_cell.angle_beta   90.00
_cell.angle_gamma   90.00
#
_symmetry.space_group_name_H-M   'P 1'
#
loop_
_entity.id
_entity.type
_entity.pdbx_description
1 polymer ?
#
loop_
_entity_poly.entity_id
_entity_poly.type
_entity_poly.pdbx_seq_one_letter_code
_entity_poly.pdbx_strand_id
1 'polypeptide(L)'
;MNSRKLFFSRLISNWHYQWKVLRSIADWTVIVYILVPLGVFCGVIYRSWWLEIPVWIHKIPFIVPFFCLYFLAWIGNIRTLIVEADKVFLVKQLHLNGRLKALSYFYSLFFQTMVLAAGFLCLLPFLLHYYLLNWSEILVLFVYFTALQSCFMLWKYHIRKIGSIWAKSLLVVFLFLVLNWFSQWIYHIVDMGMTIPVYALSLIILLLSIFFSLTALRKIASIDLHIELEQERKTSMVQAIYLAAPEIEKPVIMRRKKPRIFKNSKRIFQKRTPINGFIELFIKIVIRNSSYLYGYLMLINSTTGAMIIVPPLWLKILIFAGFSIIMHGWLTTLWNKVCHYHPLMKKYMESDAYYSARKKAVSGMLSLALVLVLFLTCVFGFVIGR
;
A
#
# COMPACT_ATOMS: atom_id res chain seq x y z
N MET A 1 0.54 36.26 15.17
CA MET A 1 0.19 35.51 13.94
C MET A 1 -1.06 34.66 14.22
N ASN A 2 -2.13 34.75 13.43
CA ASN A 2 -3.38 34.03 13.70
C ASN A 2 -3.31 32.56 13.21
N SER A 3 -3.77 31.60 14.02
CA SER A 3 -3.76 30.16 13.70
C SER A 3 -4.48 29.84 12.39
N ARG A 4 -5.57 30.54 12.06
CA ARG A 4 -6.31 30.34 10.81
C ARG A 4 -5.47 30.74 9.59
N LYS A 5 -4.83 31.90 9.64
CA LYS A 5 -3.96 32.40 8.56
C LYS A 5 -2.80 31.45 8.31
N LEU A 6 -2.20 30.92 9.38
CA LEU A 6 -1.14 29.91 9.28
C LEU A 6 -1.66 28.59 8.67
N PHE A 7 -2.82 28.10 9.11
CA PHE A 7 -3.45 26.91 8.56
C PHE A 7 -3.68 27.02 7.05
N PHE A 8 -4.36 28.08 6.60
CA PHE A 8 -4.68 28.26 5.17
C PHE A 8 -3.42 28.44 4.32
N SER A 9 -2.43 29.21 4.80
CA SER A 9 -1.16 29.36 4.10
C SER A 9 -0.46 28.01 3.87
N ARG A 10 -0.42 27.14 4.89
CA ARG A 10 0.15 25.79 4.78
C ARG A 10 -0.67 24.87 3.88
N LEU A 11 -1.99 24.95 3.96
CA LEU A 11 -2.89 24.16 3.12
C LEU A 11 -2.68 24.49 1.63
N ILE A 12 -2.66 25.77 1.28
CA ILE A 12 -2.45 26.27 -0.09
C ILE A 12 -1.06 25.87 -0.57
N SER A 13 -0.02 26.05 0.25
CA SER A 13 1.35 25.66 -0.08
C SER A 13 1.45 24.14 -0.36
N ASN A 14 0.78 23.31 0.45
CA ASN A 14 0.76 21.87 0.22
C ASN A 14 0.01 21.51 -1.07
N TRP A 15 -1.15 22.11 -1.33
CA TRP A 15 -1.87 21.89 -2.58
C TRP A 15 -1.04 22.28 -3.81
N HIS A 16 -0.37 23.43 -3.75
CA HIS A 16 0.53 23.89 -4.80
C HIS A 16 1.70 22.92 -5.01
N TYR A 17 2.29 22.40 -3.93
CA TYR A 17 3.34 21.38 -4.01
C TYR A 17 2.85 20.10 -4.69
N GLN A 18 1.69 19.57 -4.28
CA GLN A 18 1.13 18.36 -4.91
C GLN A 18 0.79 18.60 -6.38
N TRP A 19 0.20 19.75 -6.70
CA TRP A 19 -0.09 20.12 -8.09
C TRP A 19 1.18 20.21 -8.95
N LYS A 20 2.26 20.80 -8.43
CA LYS A 20 3.55 20.87 -9.13
C LYS A 20 4.15 19.48 -9.39
N VAL A 21 4.00 18.55 -8.44
CA VAL A 21 4.44 17.16 -8.61
C VAL A 21 3.61 16.46 -9.68
N LEU A 22 2.28 16.62 -9.72
CA LEU A 22 1.44 16.06 -10.79
C LEU A 22 1.80 16.62 -12.17
N ARG A 23 1.96 17.95 -12.25
CA ARG A 23 2.36 18.64 -13.48
C ARG A 23 3.75 18.23 -13.99
N SER A 24 4.62 17.69 -13.14
CA SER A 24 5.93 17.19 -13.57
C SER A 24 5.87 15.93 -14.42
N ILE A 25 4.71 15.25 -14.47
CA ILE A 25 4.52 14.00 -15.24
C ILE A 25 3.56 14.20 -16.39
N ALA A 26 2.48 14.93 -16.15
CA ALA A 26 1.43 15.13 -17.13
C ALA A 26 1.30 16.63 -17.44
N ASP A 27 1.46 16.98 -18.71
CA ASP A 27 1.12 18.30 -19.19
C ASP A 27 -0.38 18.56 -19.05
N TRP A 28 -0.74 19.84 -18.88
CA TRP A 28 -2.14 20.24 -18.73
C TRP A 28 -3.02 19.75 -19.88
N THR A 29 -2.48 19.76 -21.10
CA THR A 29 -3.14 19.21 -22.29
C THR A 29 -3.52 17.74 -22.09
N VAL A 30 -2.58 16.90 -21.62
CA VAL A 30 -2.82 15.48 -21.36
C VAL A 30 -3.89 15.29 -20.28
N ILE A 31 -3.84 16.08 -19.20
CA ILE A 31 -4.84 16.02 -18.12
C ILE A 31 -6.24 16.33 -18.66
N VAL A 32 -6.39 17.38 -19.48
CA VAL A 32 -7.68 17.75 -20.07
C VAL A 32 -8.21 16.67 -21.01
N TYR A 33 -7.37 16.14 -21.89
CA TYR A 33 -7.74 15.08 -22.83
C TYR A 33 -8.13 13.77 -22.13
N ILE A 34 -7.67 13.52 -20.91
CA ILE A 34 -8.09 12.35 -20.12
C ILE A 34 -9.35 12.67 -19.32
N LEU A 35 -9.38 13.81 -18.63
CA LEU A 35 -10.41 14.13 -17.62
C LEU A 35 -11.75 14.49 -18.25
N VAL A 36 -11.75 15.21 -19.39
CA VAL A 36 -13.00 15.61 -20.07
C VAL A 36 -13.74 14.39 -20.63
N PRO A 37 -13.13 13.52 -21.46
CA PRO A 37 -13.81 12.32 -21.93
C PRO A 37 -14.25 11.41 -20.78
N LEU A 38 -13.38 11.20 -19.77
CA LEU A 38 -13.72 10.39 -18.61
C LEU A 38 -14.96 10.93 -17.89
N GLY A 39 -15.05 12.24 -17.68
CA GLY A 39 -16.20 12.88 -17.06
C GLY A 39 -17.49 12.69 -17.86
N VAL A 40 -17.42 12.85 -19.19
CA VAL A 40 -18.57 12.63 -20.09
C VAL A 40 -19.01 11.16 -20.05
N PHE A 41 -18.09 10.21 -20.20
CA PHE A 41 -18.41 8.78 -20.13
C PHE A 41 -18.98 8.39 -18.78
N CYS A 42 -18.37 8.81 -17.67
CA CYS A 42 -18.90 8.54 -16.33
C CYS A 42 -20.30 9.13 -16.14
N GLY A 43 -20.56 10.34 -16.62
CA GLY A 43 -21.88 10.98 -16.51
C GLY A 43 -22.96 10.25 -17.31
N VAL A 44 -22.66 9.86 -18.56
CA VAL A 44 -23.60 9.11 -19.41
C VAL A 44 -23.90 7.73 -18.81
N ILE A 45 -22.87 7.01 -18.38
CA ILE A 45 -23.03 5.69 -17.73
C ILE A 45 -23.83 5.82 -16.43
N TYR A 46 -23.51 6.81 -15.59
CA TYR A 46 -24.22 7.05 -14.35
C TYR A 46 -25.71 7.34 -14.60
N ARG A 47 -26.02 8.22 -15.56
CA ARG A 47 -27.41 8.48 -15.96
C ARG A 47 -28.12 7.23 -16.47
N SER A 48 -27.43 6.38 -17.23
CA SER A 48 -27.99 5.10 -17.70
C SER A 48 -28.41 4.21 -16.53
N TRP A 49 -27.63 4.14 -15.45
CA TRP A 49 -27.97 3.34 -14.26
C TRP A 49 -29.22 3.82 -13.52
N TRP A 50 -29.63 5.09 -13.68
CA TRP A 50 -30.88 5.61 -13.13
C TRP A 50 -32.11 5.25 -13.98
N LEU A 51 -31.93 5.02 -15.28
CA LEU A 51 -33.02 4.69 -16.20
C LEU A 51 -33.24 3.19 -16.28
N GLU A 52 -32.17 2.43 -16.46
CA GLU A 52 -32.20 0.98 -16.62
C GLU A 52 -31.12 0.35 -15.75
N ILE A 53 -31.54 -0.53 -14.86
CA ILE A 53 -30.65 -1.24 -13.96
C ILE A 53 -29.84 -2.27 -14.78
N PRO A 54 -28.50 -2.24 -14.73
CA PRO A 54 -27.70 -3.12 -15.56
C PRO A 54 -27.75 -4.58 -15.08
N VAL A 55 -27.85 -5.52 -16.02
CA VAL A 55 -28.08 -6.95 -15.74
C VAL A 55 -27.04 -7.58 -14.80
N TRP A 56 -25.80 -7.08 -14.79
CA TRP A 56 -24.74 -7.61 -13.94
C TRP A 56 -24.99 -7.38 -12.43
N ILE A 57 -25.77 -6.35 -12.04
CA ILE A 57 -26.03 -6.06 -10.62
C ILE A 57 -26.90 -7.15 -9.98
N HIS A 58 -27.73 -7.85 -10.76
CA HIS A 58 -28.63 -8.89 -10.24
C HIS A 58 -27.88 -10.04 -9.57
N LYS A 59 -26.61 -10.26 -9.95
CA LYS A 59 -25.75 -11.29 -9.36
C LYS A 59 -24.98 -10.81 -8.12
N ILE A 60 -25.09 -9.52 -7.79
CA ILE A 60 -24.29 -8.88 -6.75
C ILE A 60 -25.13 -8.72 -5.48
N PRO A 61 -24.86 -9.49 -4.42
CA PRO A 61 -25.55 -9.33 -3.14
C PRO A 61 -25.12 -8.01 -2.47
N PHE A 62 -26.01 -7.43 -1.66
CA PHE A 62 -25.79 -6.14 -1.00
C PHE A 62 -24.54 -6.08 -0.11
N ILE A 63 -24.11 -7.23 0.40
CA ILE A 63 -22.85 -7.38 1.14
C ILE A 63 -21.63 -6.82 0.39
N VAL A 64 -21.62 -6.90 -0.96
CA VAL A 64 -20.52 -6.42 -1.80
C VAL A 64 -20.40 -4.88 -1.78
N PRO A 65 -21.43 -4.10 -2.17
CA PRO A 65 -21.35 -2.63 -2.06
C PRO A 65 -21.16 -2.16 -0.62
N PHE A 66 -21.75 -2.85 0.37
CA PHE A 66 -21.51 -2.55 1.78
C PHE A 66 -20.03 -2.71 2.16
N PHE A 67 -19.39 -3.80 1.71
CA PHE A 67 -17.97 -4.04 1.94
C PHE A 67 -17.07 -3.07 1.15
N CYS A 68 -17.48 -2.64 -0.05
CA CYS A 68 -16.80 -1.57 -0.79
C CYS A 68 -16.82 -0.25 0.00
N LEU A 69 -17.95 0.13 0.58
CA LEU A 69 -18.07 1.30 1.45
C LEU A 69 -17.21 1.15 2.72
N TYR A 70 -17.15 -0.04 3.31
CA TYR A 70 -16.27 -0.34 4.44
C TYR A 70 -14.78 -0.14 4.09
N PHE A 71 -14.35 -0.64 2.93
CA PHE A 71 -12.99 -0.41 2.42
C PHE A 71 -12.71 1.08 2.18
N LEU A 72 -13.68 1.80 1.62
CA LEU A 72 -13.56 3.22 1.35
C LEU A 72 -13.52 4.04 2.66
N ALA A 73 -14.27 3.65 3.68
CA ALA A 73 -14.17 4.21 5.03
C ALA A 73 -12.80 3.96 5.66
N TRP A 74 -12.16 2.83 5.35
CA TRP A 74 -10.78 2.59 5.75
C TRP A 74 -9.79 3.55 5.07
N ILE A 75 -10.14 4.25 3.99
CA ILE A 75 -9.24 5.23 3.37
C ILE A 75 -9.22 6.51 4.22
N GLY A 76 -8.02 6.96 4.60
CA GLY A 76 -7.87 8.17 5.40
C GLY A 76 -6.80 8.06 6.48
N ASN A 77 -6.22 9.21 6.82
CA ASN A 77 -5.39 9.40 8.01
C ASN A 77 -5.49 10.86 8.45
N ILE A 78 -5.30 11.11 9.74
CA ILE A 78 -5.24 12.46 10.32
C ILE A 78 -4.07 13.25 9.71
N ARG A 79 -4.33 14.50 9.31
CA ARG A 79 -3.29 15.49 8.96
C ARG A 79 -3.09 16.49 10.08
N THR A 80 -1.86 16.95 10.24
CA THR A 80 -1.48 17.90 11.30
C THR A 80 -0.91 19.19 10.71
N LEU A 81 -0.46 19.17 9.45
CA LEU A 81 0.14 20.31 8.74
C LEU A 81 1.28 20.96 9.53
N ILE A 82 2.03 20.16 10.30
CA ILE A 82 3.19 20.61 11.07
C ILE A 82 4.44 20.45 10.20
N VAL A 83 5.21 21.53 10.10
CA VAL A 83 6.46 21.58 9.33
C VAL A 83 7.63 21.52 10.30
N GLU A 84 8.68 20.78 9.93
CA GLU A 84 9.89 20.58 10.75
C GLU A 84 10.56 21.90 11.15
N ALA A 85 10.65 22.85 10.21
CA ALA A 85 11.29 24.16 10.42
C ALA A 85 10.68 24.98 11.58
N ASP A 86 9.40 24.77 11.88
CA ASP A 86 8.68 25.55 12.89
C ASP A 86 8.58 24.83 14.24
N LYS A 87 9.24 23.69 14.42
CA LYS A 87 9.15 22.87 15.64
C LYS A 87 9.41 23.69 16.89
N VAL A 88 10.52 24.43 16.93
CA VAL A 88 10.94 25.23 18.10
C VAL A 88 9.91 26.32 18.43
N PHE A 89 9.33 26.95 17.40
CA PHE A 89 8.31 27.98 17.56
C PHE A 89 6.98 27.41 18.07
N LEU A 90 6.51 26.30 17.50
CA LEU A 90 5.24 25.67 17.84
C LEU A 90 5.23 24.99 19.21
N VAL A 91 6.40 24.58 19.71
CA VAL A 91 6.55 24.09 21.09
C VAL A 91 6.38 25.23 22.10
N LYS A 92 6.84 26.44 21.78
CA LYS A 92 6.66 27.61 22.66
C LYS A 92 5.23 28.16 22.63
N GLN A 93 4.52 28.05 21.50
CA GLN A 93 3.15 28.56 21.33
C GLN A 93 2.09 27.45 21.32
N LEU A 94 1.81 26.87 22.49
CA LEU A 94 0.92 25.71 22.65
C LEU A 94 -0.51 25.96 22.16
N HIS A 95 -1.05 27.15 22.43
CA HIS A 95 -2.39 27.53 21.99
C HIS A 95 -2.52 27.55 20.46
N LEU A 96 -1.51 28.11 19.79
CA LEU A 96 -1.46 28.17 18.33
C LEU A 96 -1.32 26.77 17.73
N ASN A 97 -0.46 25.93 18.30
CA ASN A 97 -0.26 24.53 17.87
C ASN A 97 -1.54 23.69 18.05
N GLY A 98 -2.21 23.80 19.19
CA GLY A 98 -3.47 23.11 19.46
C GLY A 98 -4.58 23.47 18.48
N ARG A 99 -4.75 24.78 18.21
CA ARG A 99 -5.73 25.27 17.23
C ARG A 99 -5.40 24.84 15.80
N LEU A 100 -4.14 24.89 15.40
CA LEU A 100 -3.68 24.43 14.09
C LEU A 100 -4.00 22.94 13.88
N LYS A 101 -3.68 22.09 14.86
CA LYS A 101 -3.98 20.65 14.81
C LYS A 101 -5.48 20.36 14.75
N ALA A 102 -6.29 21.09 15.52
CA ALA A 102 -7.74 20.95 15.49
C ALA A 102 -8.30 21.30 14.11
N LEU A 103 -7.91 22.43 13.52
CA LEU A 103 -8.32 22.83 12.16
C LEU A 103 -7.88 21.79 11.12
N SER A 104 -6.67 21.25 11.26
CA SER A 104 -6.13 20.22 10.35
C SER A 104 -6.87 18.88 10.48
N TYR A 105 -7.30 18.52 11.69
CA TYR A 105 -8.15 17.36 11.92
C TYR A 105 -9.53 17.53 11.30
N PHE A 106 -10.21 18.66 11.52
CA PHE A 106 -11.52 18.94 10.91
C PHE A 106 -11.45 18.95 9.38
N TYR A 107 -10.39 19.53 8.81
CA TYR A 107 -10.14 19.45 7.36
C TYR A 107 -9.97 17.99 6.90
N SER A 108 -9.24 17.18 7.66
CA SER A 108 -9.02 15.76 7.34
C SER A 108 -10.32 14.96 7.39
N LEU A 109 -11.16 15.22 8.39
CA LEU A 109 -12.47 14.59 8.57
C LEU A 109 -13.43 15.02 7.45
N PHE A 110 -13.49 16.31 7.14
CA PHE A 110 -14.31 16.84 6.06
C PHE A 110 -13.93 16.26 4.70
N PHE A 111 -12.63 16.22 4.37
CA PHE A 111 -12.20 15.64 3.09
C PHE A 111 -12.55 14.14 3.01
N GLN A 112 -12.45 13.44 4.12
CA GLN A 112 -12.76 12.01 4.22
C GLN A 112 -14.25 11.72 4.10
N THR A 113 -15.09 12.53 4.74
CA THR A 113 -16.55 12.43 4.60
C THR A 113 -16.99 12.77 3.17
N MET A 114 -16.32 13.71 2.48
CA MET A 114 -16.56 13.97 1.05
C MET A 114 -16.21 12.77 0.16
N VAL A 115 -15.12 12.06 0.45
CA VAL A 115 -14.77 10.82 -0.28
C VAL A 115 -15.82 9.75 -0.06
N LEU A 116 -16.30 9.57 1.17
CA LEU A 116 -17.43 8.68 1.47
C LEU A 116 -18.71 9.11 0.75
N ALA A 117 -19.04 10.40 0.78
CA ALA A 117 -20.23 10.94 0.12
C ALA A 117 -20.19 10.69 -1.39
N ALA A 118 -19.02 10.84 -2.03
CA ALA A 118 -18.84 10.49 -3.43
C ALA A 118 -19.05 8.98 -3.69
N GLY A 119 -18.60 8.11 -2.77
CA GLY A 119 -18.84 6.67 -2.84
C GLY A 119 -20.33 6.33 -2.75
N PHE A 120 -21.05 6.95 -1.81
CA PHE A 120 -22.52 6.81 -1.71
C PHE A 120 -23.23 7.34 -2.94
N LEU A 121 -22.83 8.50 -3.46
CA LEU A 121 -23.42 9.09 -4.67
C LEU A 121 -23.25 8.19 -5.89
N CYS A 122 -22.09 7.55 -6.03
CA CYS A 122 -21.82 6.58 -7.10
C CYS A 122 -22.73 5.35 -6.99
N LEU A 123 -22.98 4.86 -5.78
CA LEU A 123 -23.82 3.67 -5.53
C LEU A 123 -25.33 3.98 -5.44
N LEU A 124 -25.69 5.25 -5.33
CA LEU A 124 -27.05 5.72 -5.08
C LEU A 124 -28.14 5.14 -6.00
N PRO A 125 -27.97 5.06 -7.34
CA PRO A 125 -28.99 4.46 -8.21
C PRO A 125 -29.30 3.00 -7.81
N PHE A 126 -28.28 2.22 -7.44
CA PHE A 126 -28.42 0.83 -7.03
C PHE A 126 -29.05 0.69 -5.64
N LEU A 127 -28.66 1.56 -4.70
CA LEU A 127 -29.19 1.55 -3.34
C LEU A 127 -30.71 1.78 -3.33
N LEU A 128 -31.19 2.74 -4.13
CA LEU A 128 -32.62 3.07 -4.21
C LEU A 128 -33.43 2.09 -5.07
N HIS A 129 -32.96 1.76 -6.28
CA HIS A 129 -33.80 1.04 -7.26
C HIS A 129 -33.64 -0.48 -7.23
N TYR A 130 -32.45 -1.00 -6.89
CA TYR A 130 -32.20 -2.44 -6.88
C TYR A 130 -32.30 -3.02 -5.47
N TYR A 131 -31.61 -2.40 -4.50
CA TYR A 131 -31.65 -2.84 -3.10
C TYR A 131 -32.83 -2.28 -2.31
N LEU A 132 -33.64 -1.40 -2.92
CA LEU A 132 -34.88 -0.86 -2.37
C LEU A 132 -34.73 -0.20 -0.99
N LEU A 133 -33.57 0.40 -0.74
CA LEU A 133 -33.31 1.09 0.52
C LEU A 133 -34.05 2.43 0.55
N ASN A 134 -34.59 2.76 1.72
CA ASN A 134 -35.19 4.06 1.97
C ASN A 134 -34.11 5.14 2.16
N TRP A 135 -34.47 6.41 1.91
CA TRP A 135 -33.58 7.54 2.18
C TRP A 135 -33.11 7.60 3.63
N SER A 136 -33.95 7.18 4.58
CA SER A 136 -33.61 7.07 6.00
C SER A 136 -32.48 6.05 6.24
N GLU A 137 -32.58 4.87 5.64
CA GLU A 137 -31.57 3.81 5.75
C GLU A 137 -30.23 4.23 5.13
N ILE A 138 -30.27 4.87 3.95
CA ILE A 138 -29.08 5.41 3.29
C ILE A 138 -28.39 6.46 4.17
N LEU A 139 -29.16 7.37 4.78
CA LEU A 139 -28.62 8.40 5.68
C LEU A 139 -28.00 7.77 6.93
N VAL A 140 -28.66 6.77 7.53
CA VAL A 140 -28.14 6.04 8.69
C VAL A 140 -26.83 5.33 8.34
N LEU A 141 -26.76 4.66 7.19
CA LEU A 141 -25.52 4.03 6.71
C LEU A 141 -24.42 5.06 6.47
N PHE A 142 -24.74 6.23 5.90
CA PHE A 142 -23.78 7.31 5.71
C PHE A 142 -23.21 7.82 7.04
N VAL A 143 -24.08 8.07 8.03
CA VAL A 143 -23.65 8.50 9.37
C VAL A 143 -22.83 7.41 10.08
N TYR A 144 -23.20 6.15 9.90
CA TYR A 144 -22.44 5.02 10.41
C TYR A 144 -21.02 4.95 9.80
N PHE A 145 -20.89 4.98 8.47
CA PHE A 145 -19.58 4.90 7.82
C PHE A 145 -18.70 6.11 8.10
N THR A 146 -19.28 7.31 8.26
CA THR A 146 -18.51 8.51 8.68
C THR A 146 -18.02 8.39 10.12
N ALA A 147 -18.82 7.84 11.04
CA ALA A 147 -18.40 7.52 12.41
C ALA A 147 -17.25 6.49 12.44
N LEU A 148 -17.42 5.41 11.67
CA LEU A 148 -16.42 4.35 11.50
C LEU A 148 -15.10 4.90 10.93
N GLN A 149 -15.16 5.74 9.90
CA GLN A 149 -13.99 6.39 9.30
C GLN A 149 -13.26 7.28 10.31
N SER A 150 -13.99 8.05 11.12
CA SER A 150 -13.39 8.83 12.21
C SER A 150 -12.65 7.94 13.20
N CYS A 151 -13.25 6.81 13.58
CA CYS A 151 -12.62 5.79 14.43
C CYS A 151 -11.33 5.23 13.80
N PHE A 152 -11.36 4.86 12.53
CA PHE A 152 -10.18 4.37 11.81
C PHE A 152 -9.04 5.40 11.78
N MET A 153 -9.36 6.68 11.58
CA MET A 153 -8.36 7.76 11.65
C MET A 153 -7.65 7.78 13.01
N LEU A 154 -8.41 7.71 14.10
CA LEU A 154 -7.88 7.68 15.47
C LEU A 154 -7.01 6.45 15.70
N TRP A 155 -7.49 5.27 15.33
CA TRP A 155 -6.76 4.02 15.54
C TRP A 155 -5.46 3.98 14.75
N LYS A 156 -5.50 4.37 13.48
CA LYS A 156 -4.28 4.47 12.66
C LYS A 156 -3.26 5.42 13.28
N TYR A 157 -3.70 6.53 13.88
CA TYR A 157 -2.81 7.42 14.61
C TYR A 157 -2.12 6.73 15.80
N HIS A 158 -2.83 5.91 16.58
CA HIS A 158 -2.23 5.16 17.68
C HIS A 158 -1.31 4.03 17.21
N ILE A 159 -1.72 3.29 16.18
CA ILE A 159 -0.95 2.20 15.58
C ILE A 159 0.40 2.67 15.04
N ARG A 160 0.47 3.92 14.55
CA ARG A 160 1.70 4.53 14.07
C ARG A 160 2.77 4.72 15.15
N LYS A 161 2.39 4.72 16.44
CA LYS A 161 3.33 4.77 17.57
C LYS A 161 4.07 3.46 17.81
N ILE A 162 3.60 2.36 17.22
CA ILE A 162 4.20 1.04 17.39
C ILE A 162 5.41 0.91 16.47
N GLY A 163 6.60 0.78 17.06
CA GLY A 163 7.86 0.69 16.29
C GLY A 163 8.07 -0.64 15.56
N SER A 164 7.41 -1.73 16.00
CA SER A 164 7.51 -3.03 15.33
C SER A 164 6.58 -3.11 14.14
N ILE A 165 7.15 -3.22 12.93
CA ILE A 165 6.41 -3.36 11.66
C ILE A 165 5.47 -4.58 11.69
N TRP A 166 5.91 -5.69 12.27
CA TRP A 166 5.11 -6.92 12.36
C TRP A 166 3.93 -6.77 13.30
N ALA A 167 4.16 -6.27 14.51
CA ALA A 167 3.08 -6.03 15.48
C ALA A 167 2.07 -5.02 14.92
N LYS A 168 2.55 -3.97 14.25
CA LYS A 168 1.74 -2.98 13.55
C LYS A 168 0.85 -3.64 12.48
N SER A 169 1.44 -4.46 11.60
CA SER A 169 0.68 -5.12 10.53
C SER A 169 -0.36 -6.10 11.07
N LEU A 170 0.01 -6.90 12.08
CA LEU A 170 -0.90 -7.87 12.70
C LEU A 170 -2.09 -7.15 13.37
N LEU A 171 -1.82 -6.07 14.11
CA LEU A 171 -2.85 -5.29 14.77
C LEU A 171 -3.79 -4.60 13.76
N VAL A 172 -3.25 -4.07 12.65
CA VAL A 172 -4.05 -3.50 11.55
C VAL A 172 -5.00 -4.54 10.95
N VAL A 173 -4.49 -5.74 10.65
CA VAL A 173 -5.31 -6.83 10.09
C VAL A 173 -6.36 -7.30 11.09
N PHE A 174 -5.97 -7.47 12.36
CA PHE A 174 -6.87 -7.87 13.43
C PHE A 174 -8.02 -6.87 13.61
N LEU A 175 -7.72 -5.57 13.70
CA LEU A 175 -8.76 -4.54 13.81
C LEU A 175 -9.65 -4.46 12.58
N PHE A 176 -9.09 -4.65 11.38
CA PHE A 176 -9.86 -4.69 10.15
C PHE A 176 -10.88 -5.83 10.15
N LEU A 177 -10.49 -7.02 10.62
CA LEU A 177 -11.39 -8.18 10.70
C LEU A 177 -12.45 -8.00 11.78
N VAL A 178 -12.06 -7.58 12.99
CA VAL A 178 -12.98 -7.38 14.11
C VAL A 178 -14.02 -6.32 13.77
N LEU A 179 -13.63 -5.16 13.25
CA LEU A 179 -14.60 -4.14 12.86
C LEU A 179 -15.43 -4.51 11.65
N ASN A 180 -14.90 -5.32 10.73
CA ASN A 180 -15.71 -5.84 9.64
C ASN A 180 -16.81 -6.75 10.18
N TRP A 181 -16.50 -7.63 11.13
CA TRP A 181 -17.49 -8.48 11.80
C TRP A 181 -18.59 -7.65 12.48
N PHE A 182 -18.22 -6.64 13.27
CA PHE A 182 -19.21 -5.71 13.87
C PHE A 182 -20.03 -4.95 12.83
N SER A 183 -19.45 -4.63 11.67
CA SER A 183 -20.15 -3.97 10.57
C SER A 183 -21.26 -4.85 9.98
N GLN A 184 -21.05 -6.18 9.93
CA GLN A 184 -22.08 -7.13 9.49
C GLN A 184 -23.29 -7.17 10.43
N TRP A 185 -23.07 -7.04 11.74
CA TRP A 185 -24.16 -6.93 12.70
C TRP A 185 -25.01 -5.68 12.45
N ILE A 186 -24.37 -4.56 12.09
CA ILE A 186 -25.08 -3.31 11.78
C ILE A 186 -25.88 -3.45 10.49
N TYR A 187 -25.35 -4.15 9.49
CA TYR A 187 -26.12 -4.52 8.30
C TYR A 187 -27.41 -5.27 8.67
N HIS A 188 -27.33 -6.32 9.50
CA HIS A 188 -28.50 -7.07 9.93
C HIS A 188 -29.51 -6.22 10.72
N ILE A 189 -29.07 -5.29 11.57
CA ILE A 189 -29.97 -4.42 12.33
C ILE A 189 -30.71 -3.43 11.42
N VAL A 190 -30.05 -2.92 10.39
CA VAL A 190 -30.68 -2.04 9.38
C VAL A 190 -31.70 -2.82 8.55
N ASP A 191 -31.38 -4.06 8.17
CA ASP A 191 -32.29 -4.96 7.45
C ASP A 191 -33.57 -5.29 8.25
N MET A 192 -33.46 -5.38 9.58
CA MET A 192 -34.60 -5.50 10.50
C MET A 192 -35.42 -4.20 10.67
N GLY A 193 -35.08 -3.12 9.96
CA GLY A 193 -35.78 -1.83 10.01
C GLY A 193 -35.49 -0.98 11.26
N MET A 194 -34.58 -1.42 12.14
CA MET A 194 -34.24 -0.72 13.40
C MET A 194 -33.20 0.40 13.15
N THR A 195 -33.62 1.46 12.46
CA THR A 195 -32.73 2.57 12.04
C THR A 195 -32.30 3.52 13.17
N ILE A 196 -33.20 3.80 14.12
CA ILE A 196 -32.97 4.72 15.25
C ILE A 196 -31.78 4.33 16.15
N PRO A 197 -31.66 3.08 16.65
CA PRO A 197 -30.54 2.70 17.51
C PRO A 197 -29.19 2.76 16.78
N VAL A 198 -29.15 2.42 15.49
CA VAL A 198 -27.92 2.52 14.67
C VAL A 198 -27.49 3.98 14.52
N TYR A 199 -28.44 4.88 14.31
CA TYR A 199 -28.18 6.31 14.23
C TYR A 199 -27.62 6.87 15.54
N ALA A 200 -28.26 6.56 16.67
CA ALA A 200 -27.83 7.00 18.00
C ALA A 200 -26.42 6.48 18.35
N LEU A 201 -26.17 5.19 18.11
CA LEU A 201 -24.86 4.57 18.34
C LEU A 201 -23.78 5.21 17.46
N SER A 202 -24.08 5.47 16.19
CA SER A 202 -23.15 6.08 15.24
C SER A 202 -22.77 7.51 15.65
N LEU A 203 -23.72 8.30 16.11
CA LEU A 203 -23.46 9.64 16.65
C LEU A 203 -22.58 9.60 17.90
N ILE A 204 -22.87 8.69 18.84
CA ILE A 204 -22.05 8.51 20.05
C ILE A 204 -20.61 8.15 19.66
N ILE A 205 -20.41 7.19 18.75
CA ILE A 205 -19.09 6.78 18.27
C ILE A 205 -18.37 7.96 17.59
N LEU A 206 -19.07 8.71 16.74
CA LEU A 206 -18.49 9.87 16.06
C LEU A 206 -18.01 10.93 17.05
N LEU A 207 -18.84 11.29 18.03
CA LEU A 207 -18.51 12.28 19.07
C LEU A 207 -17.34 11.83 19.93
N LEU A 208 -17.36 10.57 20.40
CA LEU A 208 -16.26 9.99 21.16
C LEU A 208 -14.96 9.98 20.36
N SER A 209 -15.02 9.59 19.08
CA SER A 209 -13.84 9.56 18.22
C SER A 209 -13.25 10.96 17.97
N ILE A 210 -14.10 11.96 17.76
CA ILE A 210 -13.68 13.37 17.67
C ILE A 210 -13.04 13.84 18.98
N PHE A 211 -13.67 13.55 20.12
CA PHE A 211 -13.13 13.92 21.42
C PHE A 211 -11.75 13.28 21.70
N PHE A 212 -11.63 11.97 21.50
CA PHE A 212 -10.38 11.25 21.71
C PHE A 212 -9.29 11.67 20.73
N SER A 213 -9.61 11.90 19.46
CA SER A 213 -8.63 12.36 18.47
C SER A 213 -8.09 13.75 18.79
N LEU A 214 -8.95 14.71 19.12
CA LEU A 214 -8.51 16.05 19.54
C LEU A 214 -7.63 15.99 20.79
N THR A 215 -8.01 15.16 21.77
CA THR A 215 -7.22 14.95 23.00
C THR A 215 -5.86 14.32 22.69
N ALA A 216 -5.83 13.32 21.80
CA ALA A 216 -4.61 12.62 21.41
C ALA A 216 -3.65 13.51 20.60
N LEU A 217 -4.17 14.50 19.86
CA LEU A 217 -3.40 15.46 19.07
C LEU A 217 -2.82 16.60 19.92
N ARG A 218 -3.47 16.98 21.04
CA ARG A 218 -2.97 18.03 21.94
C ARG A 218 -1.63 17.69 22.58
N LYS A 219 -1.26 16.42 22.69
CA LYS A 219 -0.01 15.97 23.32
C LYS A 219 1.23 16.49 22.58
N ILE A 220 2.03 17.32 23.23
CA ILE A 220 3.26 17.92 22.67
C ILE A 220 4.34 16.87 22.43
N ALA A 221 4.45 15.86 23.31
CA ALA A 221 5.42 14.76 23.19
C ALA A 221 5.34 13.99 21.86
N SER A 222 4.24 14.13 21.12
CA SER A 222 4.05 13.51 19.82
C SER A 222 4.42 14.39 18.61
N ILE A 223 4.98 15.59 18.81
CA ILE A 223 5.23 16.53 17.71
C ILE A 223 6.17 15.97 16.63
N ASP A 224 7.17 15.20 17.01
CA ASP A 224 8.11 14.58 16.06
C ASP A 224 7.43 13.52 15.19
N LEU A 225 6.56 12.71 15.80
CA LEU A 225 5.71 11.79 15.06
C LEU A 225 4.78 12.55 14.09
N HIS A 226 4.26 13.71 14.48
CA HIS A 226 3.36 14.50 13.64
C HIS A 226 4.09 15.07 12.42
N ILE A 227 5.35 15.51 12.60
CA ILE A 227 6.23 15.98 11.52
C ILE A 227 6.55 14.82 10.57
N GLU A 228 6.93 13.66 11.11
CA GLU A 228 7.24 12.47 10.31
C GLU A 228 6.02 12.03 9.46
N LEU A 229 4.82 11.99 10.04
CA LEU A 229 3.60 11.64 9.32
C LEU A 229 3.30 12.62 8.17
N GLU A 230 3.50 13.91 8.37
CA GLU A 230 3.26 14.92 7.33
C GLU A 230 4.31 14.82 6.22
N GLN A 231 5.57 14.53 6.56
CA GLN A 231 6.65 14.36 5.58
C GLN A 231 6.50 13.07 4.76
N GLU A 232 6.13 11.95 5.40
CA GLU A 232 5.79 10.69 4.70
C GLU A 232 4.67 10.94 3.69
N ARG A 233 3.66 11.72 4.06
CA ARG A 233 2.51 12.00 3.20
C ARG A 233 2.84 12.97 2.08
N LYS A 234 3.59 14.04 2.36
CA LYS A 234 4.05 14.99 1.35
C LYS A 234 4.84 14.26 0.25
N THR A 235 5.66 13.29 0.63
CA THR A 235 6.51 12.52 -0.29
C THR A 235 5.82 11.30 -0.92
N SER A 236 4.62 10.90 -0.48
CA SER A 236 4.00 9.65 -0.94
C SER A 236 3.72 9.63 -2.44
N MET A 237 3.26 10.76 -3.00
CA MET A 237 2.99 10.87 -4.43
C MET A 237 4.29 10.77 -5.24
N VAL A 238 5.33 11.49 -4.82
CA VAL A 238 6.68 11.39 -5.41
C VAL A 238 7.19 9.94 -5.37
N GLN A 239 6.97 9.23 -4.26
CA GLN A 239 7.34 7.82 -4.15
C GLN A 239 6.54 6.92 -5.12
N ALA A 240 5.24 7.16 -5.28
CA ALA A 240 4.42 6.42 -6.24
C ALA A 240 4.89 6.64 -7.69
N ILE A 241 5.32 7.86 -8.01
CA ILE A 241 5.87 8.23 -9.32
C ILE A 241 7.18 7.48 -9.58
N TYR A 242 8.09 7.47 -8.61
CA TYR A 242 9.33 6.69 -8.73
C TYR A 242 9.09 5.19 -8.83
N LEU A 243 8.02 4.66 -8.21
CA LEU A 243 7.66 3.25 -8.36
C LEU A 243 7.09 2.93 -9.74
N ALA A 244 6.38 3.88 -10.35
CA ALA A 244 5.86 3.76 -11.71
C ALA A 244 6.94 4.00 -12.79
N ALA A 245 8.09 4.59 -12.43
CA ALA A 245 9.22 4.86 -13.31
C ALA A 245 10.37 3.85 -13.05
N PRO A 246 10.38 2.68 -13.73
CA PRO A 246 11.35 1.61 -13.48
C PRO A 246 12.81 1.99 -13.81
N GLU A 247 13.02 3.06 -14.58
CA GLU A 247 14.34 3.53 -15.02
C GLU A 247 15.13 4.26 -13.92
N ILE A 248 14.45 4.74 -12.87
CA ILE A 248 15.09 5.51 -11.80
C ILE A 248 15.42 4.57 -10.64
N GLU A 249 16.69 4.13 -10.57
CA GLU A 249 17.17 3.33 -9.45
C GLU A 249 17.09 4.14 -8.15
N LYS A 250 16.11 3.79 -7.30
CA LYS A 250 16.05 4.34 -5.94
C LYS A 250 17.27 3.85 -5.16
N PRO A 251 18.08 4.73 -4.55
CA PRO A 251 19.13 4.27 -3.65
C PRO A 251 18.48 3.50 -2.50
N VAL A 252 18.86 2.23 -2.35
CA VAL A 252 18.34 1.38 -1.27
C VAL A 252 18.92 1.88 0.05
N ILE A 253 18.18 2.75 0.74
CA ILE A 253 18.58 3.23 2.06
C ILE A 253 18.44 2.05 3.04
N MET A 254 19.56 1.39 3.33
CA MET A 254 19.61 0.30 4.31
C MET A 254 19.40 0.86 5.73
N ARG A 255 18.15 0.95 6.19
CA ARG A 255 17.81 1.43 7.54
C ARG A 255 18.22 0.48 8.68
N ARG A 256 18.71 -0.74 8.39
CA ARG A 256 18.99 -1.76 9.40
C ARG A 256 20.47 -1.98 9.64
N LYS A 257 20.87 -1.86 10.92
CA LYS A 257 22.24 -2.14 11.39
C LYS A 257 22.58 -3.63 11.51
N LYS A 258 21.59 -4.56 11.53
CA LYS A 258 21.83 -6.01 11.69
C LYS A 258 20.96 -6.87 10.73
N PRO A 259 21.53 -7.89 10.05
CA PRO A 259 20.78 -8.77 9.16
C PRO A 259 19.89 -9.75 9.96
N ARG A 260 18.71 -10.11 9.42
CA ARG A 260 17.82 -11.11 10.04
C ARG A 260 18.36 -12.54 9.88
N ILE A 261 18.84 -12.84 8.67
CA ILE A 261 19.36 -14.15 8.28
C ILE A 261 20.91 -14.10 8.30
N PHE A 262 21.53 -15.11 8.89
CA PHE A 262 22.97 -15.16 9.19
C PHE A 262 23.46 -14.02 10.10
N LYS A 263 22.83 -13.82 11.28
CA LYS A 263 23.22 -12.79 12.28
C LYS A 263 24.71 -12.83 12.65
N ASN A 264 25.30 -14.02 12.73
CA ASN A 264 26.71 -14.23 13.06
C ASN A 264 27.55 -14.63 11.84
N SER A 265 27.06 -14.38 10.62
CA SER A 265 27.70 -14.78 9.36
C SER A 265 28.22 -16.23 9.37
N LYS A 266 27.46 -17.15 9.98
CA LYS A 266 27.81 -18.59 10.06
C LYS A 266 28.13 -19.14 8.66
N ARG A 267 29.06 -20.08 8.61
CA ARG A 267 29.62 -20.62 7.36
C ARG A 267 28.57 -21.45 6.63
N ILE A 268 28.51 -21.33 5.30
CA ILE A 268 27.66 -22.18 4.45
C ILE A 268 28.47 -23.37 3.93
N PHE A 269 29.70 -23.13 3.45
CA PHE A 269 30.57 -24.21 3.00
C PHE A 269 31.58 -24.62 4.08
N GLN A 270 31.79 -25.93 4.21
CA GLN A 270 32.78 -26.49 5.15
C GLN A 270 34.22 -26.31 4.63
N LYS A 271 34.45 -26.51 3.33
CA LYS A 271 35.77 -26.37 2.69
C LYS A 271 36.09 -24.92 2.35
N ARG A 272 37.26 -24.43 2.80
CA ARG A 272 37.75 -23.07 2.58
C ARG A 272 38.53 -22.99 1.28
N THR A 273 37.84 -22.63 0.21
CA THR A 273 38.46 -22.23 -1.07
C THR A 273 38.03 -20.80 -1.40
N PRO A 274 38.86 -20.01 -2.11
CA PRO A 274 38.49 -18.65 -2.51
C PRO A 274 37.19 -18.65 -3.33
N ILE A 275 37.00 -19.67 -4.17
CA ILE A 275 35.78 -19.93 -4.94
C ILE A 275 34.56 -20.04 -4.02
N ASN A 276 34.60 -20.89 -3.00
CA ASN A 276 33.49 -21.07 -2.05
C ASN A 276 33.22 -19.79 -1.25
N GLY A 277 34.27 -19.00 -0.95
CA GLY A 277 34.12 -17.71 -0.28
C GLY A 277 33.28 -16.71 -1.08
N PHE A 278 33.54 -16.59 -2.39
CA PHE A 278 32.76 -15.73 -3.28
C PHE A 278 31.31 -16.21 -3.42
N ILE A 279 31.10 -17.51 -3.62
CA ILE A 279 29.76 -18.10 -3.75
C ILE A 279 28.95 -17.85 -2.46
N GLU A 280 29.55 -18.11 -1.30
CA GLU A 280 28.90 -17.91 -0.01
C GLU A 280 28.52 -16.45 0.24
N LEU A 281 29.41 -15.52 -0.11
CA LEU A 281 29.17 -14.10 0.04
C LEU A 281 28.04 -13.64 -0.89
N PHE A 282 28.03 -14.08 -2.15
CA PHE A 282 26.97 -13.79 -3.10
C PHE A 282 25.60 -14.30 -2.62
N ILE A 283 25.51 -15.58 -2.24
CA ILE A 283 24.27 -16.18 -1.71
C ILE A 283 23.77 -15.40 -0.50
N LYS A 284 24.67 -15.04 0.42
CA LYS A 284 24.31 -14.25 1.60
C LYS A 284 23.77 -12.86 1.23
N ILE A 285 24.34 -12.19 0.23
CA ILE A 285 23.87 -10.87 -0.22
C ILE A 285 22.48 -10.99 -0.84
N VAL A 286 22.26 -11.97 -1.72
CA VAL A 286 20.95 -12.20 -2.35
C VAL A 286 19.88 -12.49 -1.29
N ILE A 287 20.15 -13.39 -0.33
CA ILE A 287 19.20 -13.73 0.74
C ILE A 287 18.94 -12.55 1.70
N ARG A 288 19.97 -11.73 1.98
CA ARG A 288 19.84 -10.58 2.88
C ARG A 288 19.17 -9.38 2.23
N ASN A 289 19.23 -9.25 0.91
CA ASN A 289 18.56 -8.20 0.16
C ASN A 289 17.21 -8.69 -0.36
N SER A 290 16.13 -8.27 0.30
CA SER A 290 14.77 -8.67 -0.06
C SER A 290 14.38 -8.27 -1.48
N SER A 291 14.98 -7.24 -2.07
CA SER A 291 14.72 -6.85 -3.46
C SER A 291 15.27 -7.89 -4.44
N TYR A 292 16.49 -8.37 -4.22
CA TYR A 292 17.10 -9.41 -5.07
C TYR A 292 16.40 -10.76 -4.90
N LEU A 293 16.08 -11.14 -3.65
CA LEU A 293 15.32 -12.36 -3.40
C LEU A 293 13.91 -12.29 -3.99
N TYR A 294 13.23 -11.15 -3.88
CA TYR A 294 11.91 -10.94 -4.48
C TYR A 294 11.97 -11.03 -6.00
N GLY A 295 12.95 -10.39 -6.65
CA GLY A 295 13.14 -10.50 -8.09
C GLY A 295 13.36 -11.95 -8.55
N TYR A 296 14.20 -12.71 -7.82
CA TYR A 296 14.43 -14.13 -8.08
C TYR A 296 13.15 -14.96 -7.98
N LEU A 297 12.37 -14.79 -6.91
CA LEU A 297 11.10 -15.50 -6.71
C LEU A 297 10.00 -15.04 -7.67
N MET A 298 9.97 -13.77 -8.05
CA MET A 298 9.01 -13.21 -8.99
C MET A 298 9.18 -13.81 -10.39
N LEU A 299 10.43 -13.99 -10.86
CA LEU A 299 10.72 -14.67 -12.12
C LEU A 299 10.29 -16.15 -12.09
N ILE A 300 10.54 -16.86 -10.99
CA ILE A 300 10.10 -18.25 -10.80
C ILE A 300 8.57 -18.36 -10.83
N ASN A 301 7.88 -17.50 -10.06
CA ASN A 301 6.43 -17.54 -9.91
C ASN A 301 5.70 -17.12 -11.19
N SER A 302 6.18 -16.08 -11.89
CA SER A 302 5.60 -15.65 -13.17
C SER A 302 5.72 -16.73 -14.25
N THR A 303 6.87 -17.39 -14.34
CA THR A 303 7.09 -18.50 -15.29
C THR A 303 6.23 -19.71 -14.94
N THR A 304 6.18 -20.08 -13.65
CA THR A 304 5.30 -21.15 -13.16
C THR A 304 3.85 -20.88 -13.53
N GLY A 305 3.36 -19.66 -13.31
CA GLY A 305 2.01 -19.24 -13.67
C GLY A 305 1.74 -19.32 -15.17
N ALA A 306 2.69 -18.84 -16.00
CA ALA A 306 2.58 -18.94 -17.46
C ALA A 306 2.50 -20.39 -17.94
N MET A 307 3.30 -21.30 -17.36
CA MET A 307 3.26 -22.73 -17.70
C MET A 307 1.97 -23.44 -17.28
N ILE A 308 1.29 -22.96 -16.24
CA ILE A 308 0.00 -23.51 -15.79
C ILE A 308 -1.12 -23.07 -16.74
N ILE A 309 -1.14 -21.80 -17.14
CA ILE A 309 -2.21 -21.21 -17.97
C ILE A 309 -2.17 -21.78 -19.39
N VAL A 310 -0.98 -22.01 -19.94
CA VAL A 310 -0.80 -22.40 -21.35
C VAL A 310 -1.04 -23.91 -21.53
N PRO A 311 -2.07 -24.35 -22.28
CA PRO A 311 -2.38 -25.78 -22.42
C PRO A 311 -1.36 -26.60 -23.25
N PRO A 312 -0.88 -26.14 -24.43
CA PRO A 312 -0.02 -26.96 -25.29
C PRO A 312 1.36 -27.26 -24.69
N LEU A 313 1.78 -28.53 -24.76
CA LEU A 313 3.07 -29.00 -24.23
C LEU A 313 4.28 -28.33 -24.90
N TRP A 314 4.23 -28.12 -26.22
CA TRP A 314 5.34 -27.50 -26.96
C TRP A 314 5.60 -26.05 -26.54
N LEU A 315 4.54 -25.29 -26.23
CA LEU A 315 4.66 -23.94 -25.69
C LEU A 315 5.26 -23.93 -24.27
N LYS A 316 4.94 -24.92 -23.43
CA LYS A 316 5.56 -25.06 -22.09
C LYS A 316 7.07 -25.26 -22.19
N ILE A 317 7.52 -26.08 -23.15
CA ILE A 317 8.96 -26.30 -23.41
C ILE A 317 9.62 -24.99 -23.86
N LEU A 318 8.98 -24.24 -24.75
CA LEU A 318 9.48 -22.94 -25.23
C LEU A 318 9.58 -21.92 -24.09
N ILE A 319 8.55 -21.80 -23.25
CA ILE A 319 8.54 -20.92 -22.08
C ILE A 319 9.65 -21.30 -21.10
N PHE A 320 9.83 -22.59 -20.85
CA PHE A 320 10.88 -23.09 -19.96
C PHE A 320 12.29 -22.82 -20.50
N ALA A 321 12.51 -23.00 -21.81
CA ALA A 321 13.77 -22.67 -22.47
C ALA A 321 14.05 -21.16 -22.41
N GLY A 322 13.06 -20.32 -22.72
CA GLY A 322 13.16 -18.87 -22.63
C GLY A 322 13.47 -18.41 -21.19
N PHE A 323 12.81 -18.99 -20.20
CA PHE A 323 13.11 -18.74 -18.79
C PHE A 323 14.55 -19.06 -18.44
N SER A 324 15.08 -20.21 -18.88
CA SER A 324 16.47 -20.59 -18.60
C SER A 324 17.47 -19.52 -19.10
N ILE A 325 17.26 -19.00 -20.31
CA ILE A 325 18.10 -17.95 -20.91
C ILE A 325 17.98 -16.64 -20.14
N ILE A 326 16.76 -16.17 -19.90
CA ILE A 326 16.49 -14.91 -19.19
C ILE A 326 17.06 -14.98 -17.77
N MET A 327 16.83 -16.09 -17.07
CA MET A 327 17.28 -16.29 -15.71
C MET A 327 18.80 -16.33 -15.61
N HIS A 328 19.47 -16.98 -16.57
CA HIS A 328 20.92 -16.98 -16.66
C HIS A 328 21.49 -15.57 -16.87
N GLY A 329 20.91 -14.80 -17.80
CA GLY A 329 21.29 -13.41 -18.06
C GLY A 329 21.07 -12.50 -16.84
N TRP A 330 19.92 -12.65 -16.19
CA TRP A 330 19.58 -11.90 -14.98
C TRP A 330 20.52 -12.22 -13.81
N LEU A 331 20.78 -13.50 -13.52
CA LEU A 331 21.71 -13.92 -12.47
C LEU A 331 23.14 -13.44 -12.74
N THR A 332 23.55 -13.45 -14.00
CA THR A 332 24.85 -12.93 -14.43
C THR A 332 24.96 -11.43 -14.18
N THR A 333 23.93 -10.68 -14.54
CA THR A 333 23.86 -9.22 -14.32
C THR A 333 23.85 -8.92 -12.82
N LEU A 334 23.10 -9.70 -12.04
CA LEU A 334 23.04 -9.59 -10.59
C LEU A 334 24.40 -9.88 -9.94
N TRP A 335 25.11 -10.91 -10.39
CA TRP A 335 26.47 -11.20 -9.92
C TRP A 335 27.39 -10.01 -10.15
N ASN A 336 27.44 -9.49 -11.37
CA ASN A 336 28.28 -8.34 -11.71
C ASN A 336 27.92 -7.11 -10.87
N LYS A 337 26.62 -6.81 -10.73
CA LYS A 337 26.13 -5.71 -9.88
C LYS A 337 26.60 -5.87 -8.44
N VAL A 338 26.36 -7.02 -7.82
CA VAL A 338 26.77 -7.30 -6.43
C VAL A 338 28.28 -7.15 -6.26
N CYS A 339 29.08 -7.62 -7.22
CA CYS A 339 30.54 -7.54 -7.17
C CYS A 339 31.06 -6.11 -7.24
N HIS A 340 30.47 -5.26 -8.09
CA HIS A 340 30.88 -3.86 -8.23
C HIS A 340 30.62 -3.03 -6.97
N TYR A 341 29.51 -3.30 -6.27
CA TYR A 341 29.12 -2.53 -5.09
C TYR A 341 29.70 -3.07 -3.77
N HIS A 342 30.09 -4.35 -3.71
CA HIS A 342 30.63 -4.93 -2.48
C HIS A 342 32.14 -4.73 -2.36
N PRO A 343 32.65 -4.02 -1.33
CA PRO A 343 34.08 -3.65 -1.23
C PRO A 343 35.05 -4.83 -1.31
N LEU A 344 34.70 -5.96 -0.69
CA LEU A 344 35.53 -7.17 -0.70
C LEU A 344 35.53 -7.89 -2.06
N MET A 345 34.42 -7.86 -2.81
CA MET A 345 34.38 -8.54 -4.11
C MET A 345 35.09 -7.70 -5.17
N LYS A 346 34.90 -6.38 -5.13
CA LYS A 346 35.54 -5.42 -6.02
C LYS A 346 37.07 -5.55 -6.01
N LYS A 347 37.68 -5.75 -4.83
CA LYS A 347 39.14 -5.88 -4.69
C LYS A 347 39.73 -7.10 -5.43
N TYR A 348 38.98 -8.18 -5.58
CA TYR A 348 39.48 -9.47 -6.10
C TYR A 348 38.80 -9.88 -7.41
N MET A 349 38.24 -8.91 -8.14
CA MET A 349 37.46 -9.15 -9.35
C MET A 349 38.30 -9.76 -10.50
N GLU A 350 39.61 -9.50 -10.50
CA GLU A 350 40.56 -10.00 -11.51
C GLU A 350 41.10 -11.40 -11.21
N SER A 351 40.73 -12.01 -10.08
CA SER A 351 41.23 -13.33 -9.71
C SER A 351 40.56 -14.47 -10.51
N ASP A 352 41.29 -15.53 -10.85
CA ASP A 352 40.70 -16.71 -11.52
C ASP A 352 39.59 -17.39 -10.69
N ALA A 353 39.71 -17.27 -9.35
CA ALA A 353 38.70 -17.74 -8.41
C ALA A 353 37.35 -17.01 -8.58
N TYR A 354 37.36 -15.74 -9.01
CA TYR A 354 36.15 -14.96 -9.27
C TYR A 354 35.35 -15.52 -10.45
N TYR A 355 35.99 -15.76 -11.59
CA TYR A 355 35.31 -16.28 -12.78
C TYR A 355 34.77 -17.69 -12.55
N SER A 356 35.55 -18.52 -11.87
CA SER A 356 35.15 -19.87 -11.46
C SER A 356 33.97 -19.85 -10.48
N ALA A 357 33.96 -18.92 -9.54
CA ALA A 357 32.85 -18.73 -8.60
C ALA A 357 31.59 -18.21 -9.28
N ARG A 358 31.70 -17.27 -10.23
CA ARG A 358 30.58 -16.75 -11.01
C ARG A 358 29.87 -17.87 -11.74
N LYS A 359 30.60 -18.69 -12.50
CA LYS A 359 30.03 -19.82 -13.25
C LYS A 359 29.30 -20.78 -12.31
N LYS A 360 29.95 -21.19 -11.20
CA LYS A 360 29.35 -22.12 -10.22
C LYS A 360 28.14 -21.54 -9.49
N ALA A 361 28.18 -20.28 -9.06
CA ALA A 361 27.08 -19.62 -8.37
C ALA A 361 25.87 -19.42 -9.28
N VAL A 362 26.09 -18.89 -10.48
CA VAL A 362 25.03 -18.66 -11.47
C VAL A 362 24.41 -19.99 -11.88
N SER A 363 25.22 -21.00 -12.21
CA SER A 363 24.69 -22.33 -12.56
C SER A 363 23.96 -23.00 -11.40
N GLY A 364 24.46 -22.89 -10.16
CA GLY A 364 23.81 -23.47 -8.98
C GLY A 364 22.49 -22.79 -8.61
N MET A 365 22.39 -21.47 -8.76
CA MET A 365 21.12 -20.75 -8.57
C MET A 365 20.15 -20.94 -9.73
N LEU A 366 20.65 -21.11 -10.96
CA LEU A 366 19.83 -21.45 -12.12
C LEU A 366 19.22 -22.84 -11.96
N SER A 367 20.02 -23.84 -11.58
CA SER A 367 19.52 -25.20 -11.37
C SER A 367 18.47 -25.26 -10.27
N LEU A 368 18.67 -24.54 -9.16
CA LEU A 368 17.66 -24.41 -8.10
C LEU A 368 16.37 -23.76 -8.64
N ALA A 369 16.46 -22.74 -9.49
CA ALA A 369 15.29 -22.09 -10.08
C ALA A 369 14.52 -23.06 -11.00
N LEU A 370 15.22 -23.78 -11.87
CA LEU A 370 14.62 -24.75 -12.79
C LEU A 370 13.91 -25.88 -12.03
N VAL A 371 14.54 -26.42 -10.99
CA VAL A 371 13.95 -27.44 -10.13
C VAL A 371 12.69 -26.92 -9.43
N LEU A 372 12.72 -25.69 -8.92
CA LEU A 372 11.54 -25.08 -8.27
C LEU A 372 10.38 -24.86 -9.25
N VAL A 373 10.64 -24.40 -10.48
CA VAL A 373 9.60 -24.24 -11.51
C VAL A 373 8.97 -25.59 -11.85
N LEU A 374 9.77 -26.64 -12.07
CA LEU A 374 9.25 -27.99 -12.37
C LEU A 374 8.47 -28.57 -11.18
N PHE A 375 8.97 -28.41 -9.96
CA PHE A 375 8.30 -28.85 -8.75
C PHE A 375 6.94 -28.17 -8.57
N LEU A 376 6.91 -26.83 -8.66
CA LEU A 376 5.67 -26.06 -8.48
C LEU A 376 4.65 -26.36 -9.59
N THR A 377 5.07 -26.43 -10.85
CA THR A 377 4.16 -26.79 -11.96
C THR A 377 3.57 -28.18 -11.80
N CYS A 378 4.34 -29.16 -11.30
CA CYS A 378 3.84 -30.51 -11.01
C CYS A 378 2.80 -30.50 -9.87
N VAL A 379 3.11 -29.83 -8.75
CA VAL A 379 2.21 -29.72 -7.59
C VAL A 379 0.89 -29.03 -7.97
N PHE A 380 0.95 -27.90 -8.67
CA PHE A 380 -0.26 -27.19 -9.09
C PHE A 380 -1.02 -27.92 -10.20
N GLY A 381 -0.33 -28.59 -11.12
CA GLY A 381 -0.95 -29.43 -12.13
C GLY A 381 -1.77 -30.58 -11.53
N PHE A 382 -1.27 -31.20 -10.45
CA PHE A 382 -1.99 -32.25 -9.73
C PHE A 382 -3.24 -31.73 -8.98
N VAL A 383 -3.18 -30.50 -8.46
CA VAL A 383 -4.31 -29.87 -7.75
C VAL A 383 -5.42 -29.41 -8.71
N ILE A 384 -5.08 -29.00 -9.93
CA ILE A 384 -6.06 -28.54 -10.94
C ILE A 384 -6.64 -29.70 -11.75
N GLY A 385 -5.93 -30.83 -11.84
CA GLY A 385 -6.41 -32.06 -12.49
C GLY A 385 -7.32 -32.95 -11.63
N ARG A 386 -7.58 -32.55 -10.37
CA ARG A 386 -8.65 -33.09 -9.50
C ARG A 386 -9.78 -32.08 -9.46
#